data_AF-A0A2D9Z2Y8-F1
#
_entry.id   AF-A0A2D9Z2Y8-F1
#
_cell.length_a   1.000
_cell.length_b   1.000
_cell.length_c   1.000
_cell.angle_alpha   90.00
_cell.angle_beta   90.00
_cell.angle_gamma   90.00
#
_symmetry.space_group_name_H-M   'P 1'
#
loop_
_entity.id
_entity.type
_entity.pdbx_description
1 polymer ?
#
loop_
_entity_poly.entity_id
_entity_poly.type
_entity_poly.pdbx_seq_one_letter_code
_entity_poly.pdbx_strand_id
1 'polypeptide(L)'
;MVAIFTRKLDDNLVSLTKKMQAKLYENSSKQLRCFVVYLTDEPAKHEETLAALALKNRLRTLPLTVFDGKSGPKEIKLSPKAENTVLFWKDLEVKKNFTFEEGKMDANAVENVVLGLNSILE
;
A
#
# COMPACT_ATOMS: atom_id res chain seq x y z
N MET A 1 8.25 2.64 -8.11
CA MET A 1 7.27 3.20 -7.16
C MET A 1 6.25 2.13 -6.80
N VAL A 2 5.77 2.10 -5.56
CA VAL A 2 4.72 1.18 -5.11
C VAL A 2 3.55 2.01 -4.59
N ALA A 3 2.33 1.68 -5.01
CA ALA A 3 1.10 2.28 -4.51
C ALA A 3 0.23 1.18 -3.87
N ILE A 4 -0.07 1.32 -2.58
CA ILE A 4 -0.92 0.39 -1.84
C ILE A 4 -2.28 1.03 -1.65
N PHE A 5 -3.32 0.46 -2.26
CA PHE A 5 -4.71 0.86 -2.05
C PHE A 5 -5.38 -0.14 -1.11
N THR A 6 -6.06 0.34 -0.09
CA THR A 6 -6.69 -0.53 0.91
C THR A 6 -8.02 0.02 1.38
N ARG A 7 -8.98 -0.88 1.60
CA ARG A 7 -10.30 -0.59 2.20
C ARG A 7 -10.35 -0.96 3.67
N LYS A 8 -9.25 -1.49 4.24
CA LYS A 8 -9.20 -2.00 5.62
C LYS A 8 -7.85 -1.77 6.29
N LEU A 9 -7.89 -1.26 7.51
CA LEU A 9 -6.70 -1.04 8.34
C LEU A 9 -6.53 -2.21 9.31
N ASP A 10 -5.83 -3.27 8.87
CA ASP A 10 -5.59 -4.48 9.67
C ASP A 10 -4.09 -4.77 9.91
N ASP A 11 -3.82 -5.84 10.67
CA ASP A 11 -2.45 -6.23 11.03
C ASP A 11 -1.62 -6.69 9.83
N ASN A 12 -2.25 -7.25 8.78
CA ASN A 12 -1.55 -7.65 7.57
C ASN A 12 -1.09 -6.44 6.76
N LEU A 13 -1.93 -5.39 6.66
CA LEU A 13 -1.53 -4.10 6.10
C LEU A 13 -0.40 -3.48 6.91
N VAL A 14 -0.48 -3.52 8.25
CA VAL A 14 0.61 -3.03 9.12
C VAL A 14 1.91 -3.82 8.90
N SER A 15 1.83 -5.14 8.75
CA SER A 15 2.98 -5.99 8.43
C SER A 15 3.62 -5.60 7.09
N LEU A 16 2.81 -5.45 6.05
CA LEU A 16 3.26 -5.03 4.72
C LEU A 16 3.93 -3.66 4.76
N THR A 17 3.30 -2.66 5.41
CA THR A 17 3.84 -1.30 5.49
C THR A 17 5.16 -1.22 6.25
N LYS A 18 5.33 -2.00 7.32
CA LYS A 18 6.62 -2.10 8.02
C LYS A 18 7.72 -2.68 7.14
N LYS A 19 7.43 -3.77 6.42
CA LYS A 19 8.39 -4.39 5.49
C LYS A 19 8.74 -3.44 4.34
N MET A 20 7.74 -2.77 3.76
CA MET A 20 7.96 -1.76 2.73
C MET A 20 8.80 -0.58 3.23
N GLN A 21 8.54 -0.09 4.44
CA GLN A 21 9.37 0.95 5.05
C GLN A 21 10.84 0.52 5.19
N ALA A 22 11.11 -0.70 5.67
CA ALA A 22 12.48 -1.21 5.73
C ALA A 22 13.12 -1.22 4.33
N LYS A 23 12.38 -1.66 3.31
CA LYS A 23 12.85 -1.67 1.91
C LYS A 23 13.08 -0.27 1.34
N LEU A 24 12.30 0.73 1.74
CA LEU A 24 12.53 2.13 1.38
C LEU A 24 13.89 2.64 1.91
N TYR A 25 14.24 2.29 3.14
CA TYR A 25 15.55 2.65 3.70
C TYR A 25 16.69 1.95 2.95
N GLU A 26 16.59 0.62 2.78
CA GLU A 26 17.58 -0.21 2.09
C GLU A 26 17.82 0.24 0.64
N ASN A 27 16.77 0.73 -0.04
CA ASN A 27 16.81 1.09 -1.46
C ASN A 27 16.69 2.60 -1.70
N SER A 28 17.06 3.41 -0.72
CA SER A 28 17.02 4.88 -0.81
C SER A 28 17.86 5.42 -1.98
N SER A 29 19.03 4.83 -2.23
CA SER A 29 19.89 5.16 -3.38
C SER A 29 19.26 4.84 -4.74
N LYS A 30 18.34 3.87 -4.79
CA LYS A 30 17.56 3.50 -5.98
C LYS A 30 16.28 4.31 -6.14
N GLN A 31 16.07 5.32 -5.30
CA GLN A 31 14.88 6.18 -5.30
C GLN A 31 13.54 5.40 -5.21
N LEU A 32 13.53 4.26 -4.51
CA LEU A 32 12.29 3.53 -4.25
C LEU A 32 11.33 4.44 -3.48
N ARG A 33 10.10 4.56 -3.98
CA ARG A 33 9.00 5.28 -3.30
C ARG A 33 7.82 4.34 -3.10
N CYS A 34 7.17 4.45 -1.95
CA CYS A 34 5.99 3.69 -1.58
C CYS A 34 5.03 4.58 -0.77
N PHE A 35 3.73 4.44 -0.99
CA PHE A 35 2.69 5.12 -0.20
C PHE A 35 1.44 4.25 -0.08
N VAL A 36 0.64 4.51 0.96
CA VAL A 36 -0.65 3.85 1.21
C VAL A 36 -1.78 4.85 1.04
N VAL A 37 -2.83 4.43 0.34
CA VAL A 37 -4.08 5.15 0.16
C VAL A 37 -5.19 4.33 0.81
N TYR A 38 -5.75 4.83 1.90
CA TYR A 38 -6.93 4.27 2.54
C TYR A 38 -8.19 4.79 1.85
N LEU A 39 -8.96 3.89 1.25
CA LEU A 39 -10.18 4.19 0.50
C LEU A 39 -11.40 4.09 1.41
N THR A 40 -12.09 5.20 1.62
CA THR A 40 -13.27 5.25 2.49
C THR A 40 -14.23 6.35 2.03
N ASP A 41 -15.52 6.18 2.30
CA ASP A 41 -16.54 7.20 2.01
C ASP A 41 -16.62 8.24 3.17
N GLU A 42 -15.79 8.09 4.20
CA GLU A 42 -15.79 8.94 5.40
C GLU A 42 -14.38 9.45 5.76
N PRO A 43 -13.66 10.12 4.84
CA PRO A 43 -12.24 10.44 5.01
C PRO A 43 -11.93 11.20 6.31
N ALA A 44 -12.72 12.23 6.63
CA ALA A 44 -12.56 13.06 7.82
C ALA A 44 -12.64 12.28 9.14
N LYS A 45 -13.34 11.14 9.19
CA LYS A 45 -13.44 10.29 10.40
C LYS A 45 -12.20 9.42 10.60
N HIS A 46 -11.38 9.24 9.57
CA HIS A 46 -10.31 8.26 9.56
C HIS A 46 -8.90 8.85 9.52
N GLU A 47 -8.75 10.17 9.32
CA GLU A 47 -7.45 10.85 9.34
C GLU A 47 -6.70 10.62 10.67
N GLU A 48 -7.37 10.84 11.81
CA GLU A 48 -6.77 10.63 13.13
C GLU A 48 -6.40 9.16 13.38
N THR A 49 -7.25 8.23 12.92
CA THR A 49 -6.99 6.79 13.03
C THR A 49 -5.75 6.40 12.23
N LEU A 50 -5.60 6.94 11.02
CA LEU A 50 -4.45 6.68 10.16
C LEU A 50 -3.16 7.29 10.73
N ALA A 51 -3.23 8.51 11.27
CA ALA A 51 -2.12 9.15 11.97
C ALA A 51 -1.69 8.36 13.22
N ALA A 52 -2.65 7.91 14.03
CA ALA A 52 -2.38 7.06 15.20
C ALA A 52 -1.74 5.72 14.81
N LEU A 53 -2.20 5.09 13.72
CA LEU A 53 -1.61 3.86 13.19
C LEU A 53 -0.16 4.08 12.76
N ALA A 54 0.12 5.19 12.06
CA ALA A 54 1.46 5.56 11.63
C ALA A 54 2.40 5.79 12.82
N LEU A 55 1.95 6.54 13.84
CA LEU A 55 2.71 6.80 15.06
C LEU A 55 2.99 5.51 15.84
N LYS A 56 1.95 4.70 16.10
CA LYS A 56 2.04 3.42 16.81
C LYS A 56 3.06 2.48 16.17
N ASN A 57 3.11 2.45 14.84
CA ASN A 57 3.97 1.56 14.09
C ASN A 57 5.28 2.19 13.60
N ARG A 58 5.53 3.46 13.96
CA ARG A 58 6.71 4.24 13.56
C ARG A 58 6.90 4.28 12.05
N LEU A 59 5.82 4.46 11.29
CA LEU A 59 5.84 4.63 9.84
C LEU A 59 6.27 6.08 9.52
N ARG A 60 7.57 6.30 9.29
CA ARG A 60 8.20 7.62 9.11
C ARG A 60 8.48 7.96 7.66
N THR A 61 8.86 6.99 6.83
CA THR A 61 9.25 7.22 5.42
C THR A 61 8.20 6.75 4.43
N LEU A 62 7.16 6.06 4.90
CA LEU A 62 6.05 5.59 4.10
C LEU A 62 4.85 6.53 4.36
N PRO A 63 4.48 7.42 3.43
CA PRO A 63 3.31 8.27 3.57
C PRO A 63 2.03 7.45 3.55
N LEU A 64 1.09 7.81 4.42
CA LEU A 64 -0.25 7.26 4.45
C LEU A 64 -1.21 8.42 4.17
N THR A 65 -2.20 8.19 3.30
CA THR A 65 -3.21 9.16 2.96
C THR A 65 -4.59 8.51 2.92
N VAL A 66 -5.64 9.33 2.99
CA VAL A 66 -7.03 8.90 2.88
C VAL A 66 -7.57 9.44 1.55
N PHE A 67 -8.40 8.66 0.88
CA PHE A 67 -9.07 9.04 -0.36
C PHE A 67 -10.58 8.91 -0.17
N ASP A 68 -11.30 9.93 -0.64
CA ASP A 68 -12.75 9.97 -0.63
C ASP A 68 -13.35 9.07 -1.71
N GLY A 69 -13.95 7.96 -1.28
CA GLY A 69 -14.63 6.99 -2.12
C GLY A 69 -13.95 5.63 -2.15
N LYS A 70 -14.71 4.57 -1.84
CA LYS A 70 -14.22 3.18 -1.86
C LYS A 70 -13.76 2.69 -3.22
N SER A 71 -14.17 3.30 -4.32
CA SER A 71 -13.73 2.91 -5.67
C SER A 71 -12.28 3.34 -5.98
N GLY A 72 -11.73 4.28 -5.21
CA GLY A 72 -10.44 4.90 -5.51
C GLY A 72 -10.46 5.76 -6.78
N PRO A 73 -9.29 6.25 -7.22
CA PRO A 73 -9.18 7.04 -8.45
C PRO A 73 -9.66 6.25 -9.68
N LYS A 74 -10.51 6.87 -10.51
CA LYS A 74 -11.18 6.21 -11.64
C LYS A 74 -10.20 5.64 -12.66
N GLU A 75 -9.08 6.32 -12.85
CA GLU A 75 -8.04 6.01 -13.83
C GLU A 75 -7.28 4.72 -13.46
N ILE A 76 -7.22 4.39 -12.17
CA ILE A 76 -6.49 3.22 -11.65
C ILE A 76 -7.31 1.93 -11.84
N LYS A 77 -8.64 2.03 -12.01
CA LYS A 77 -9.55 0.89 -12.28
C LYS A 77 -9.42 -0.25 -11.26
N LEU A 78 -9.44 0.09 -9.97
CA LEU A 78 -9.38 -0.89 -8.89
C LEU A 78 -10.58 -1.84 -8.93
N SER A 79 -10.33 -3.13 -8.64
CA SER A 79 -11.42 -4.09 -8.51
C SER A 79 -12.32 -3.72 -7.33
N PRO A 80 -13.65 -3.72 -7.49
CA PRO A 80 -14.58 -3.45 -6.39
C PRO A 80 -14.59 -4.57 -5.35
N LYS A 81 -14.14 -5.78 -5.70
CA LYS A 81 -14.05 -6.93 -4.80
C LYS A 81 -12.75 -7.01 -4.02
N ALA A 82 -11.74 -6.23 -4.43
CA ALA A 82 -10.49 -6.22 -3.71
C ALA A 82 -10.68 -5.56 -2.34
N GLU A 83 -10.07 -6.08 -1.30
CA GLU A 83 -9.87 -5.32 -0.06
C GLU A 83 -8.56 -4.53 -0.15
N ASN A 84 -7.54 -5.15 -0.76
CA ASN A 84 -6.21 -4.59 -0.92
C ASN A 84 -5.76 -4.72 -2.38
N THR A 85 -5.13 -3.69 -2.93
CA THR A 85 -4.46 -3.72 -4.23
C THR A 85 -3.10 -3.07 -4.12
N VAL A 86 -2.05 -3.72 -4.62
CA VAL A 86 -0.69 -3.19 -4.62
C VAL A 86 -0.17 -3.12 -6.04
N LEU A 87 0.13 -1.90 -6.49
CA LEU A 87 0.63 -1.63 -7.84
C LEU A 87 2.10 -1.24 -7.80
N PHE A 88 2.89 -1.87 -8.67
CA PHE A 88 4.32 -1.60 -8.82
C PHE A 88 4.52 -0.92 -10.15
N TRP A 89 5.08 0.28 -10.10
CA TRP A 89 5.31 1.14 -11.25
C TRP A 89 6.80 1.30 -11.49
N LYS A 90 7.23 1.19 -12.75
CA LYS A 90 8.56 1.58 -13.24
C LYS A 90 8.39 2.17 -14.63
N ASP A 91 9.04 3.30 -14.89
CA ASP A 91 8.99 4.01 -16.17
C ASP A 91 7.56 4.29 -16.67
N LEU A 92 6.69 4.76 -15.75
CA LEU A 92 5.27 5.05 -16.00
C LEU A 92 4.39 3.85 -16.38
N GLU A 93 4.92 2.63 -16.24
CA GLU A 93 4.18 1.39 -16.52
C GLU A 93 3.98 0.56 -15.25
N VAL A 94 2.82 -0.10 -15.15
CA VAL A 94 2.55 -1.10 -14.12
C VAL A 94 3.30 -2.39 -14.44
N LYS A 95 4.32 -2.72 -13.67
CA LYS A 95 5.11 -3.96 -13.81
C LYS A 95 4.51 -5.13 -13.02
N LYS A 96 3.85 -4.86 -11.89
CA LYS A 96 3.10 -5.86 -11.12
C LYS A 96 1.82 -5.27 -10.55
N ASN A 97 0.78 -6.10 -10.51
CA ASN A 97 -0.49 -5.82 -9.86
C ASN A 97 -0.84 -7.00 -8.96
N PHE A 98 -0.91 -6.76 -7.66
CA PHE A 98 -1.41 -7.71 -6.68
C PHE A 98 -2.80 -7.26 -6.24
N THR A 99 -3.80 -8.11 -6.40
CA THR A 99 -5.19 -7.83 -6.02
C THR A 99 -5.64 -8.91 -5.05
N PHE A 100 -6.08 -8.51 -3.86
CA PHE A 100 -6.52 -9.40 -2.81
C PHE A 100 -7.96 -9.10 -2.44
N GLU A 101 -8.83 -10.09 -2.50
CA GLU A 101 -10.16 -10.02 -1.88
C GLU A 101 -10.05 -9.95 -0.35
N GLU A 102 -11.16 -9.73 0.33
CA GLU A 102 -11.22 -9.65 1.79
C GLU A 102 -10.52 -10.82 2.49
N GLY A 103 -9.58 -10.50 3.37
CA GLY A 103 -8.82 -11.49 4.15
C GLY A 103 -7.83 -12.34 3.34
N LYS A 104 -7.65 -12.09 2.04
CA LYS A 104 -6.72 -12.86 1.19
C LYS A 104 -5.28 -12.33 1.19
N MET A 105 -5.04 -11.14 1.75
CA MET A 105 -3.69 -10.64 1.97
C MET A 105 -3.14 -11.20 3.29
N ASP A 106 -2.81 -12.49 3.30
CA ASP A 106 -2.20 -13.18 4.44
C ASP A 106 -0.68 -12.94 4.53
N ALA A 107 -0.02 -13.57 5.51
CA ALA A 107 1.42 -13.43 5.72
C ALA A 107 2.26 -13.86 4.50
N ASN A 108 1.87 -14.93 3.81
CA ASN A 108 2.57 -15.40 2.61
C ASN A 108 2.37 -14.42 1.45
N ALA A 109 1.15 -13.90 1.29
CA ALA A 109 0.86 -12.85 0.33
C ALA A 109 1.70 -11.59 0.57
N VAL A 110 1.88 -11.19 1.84
CA VAL A 110 2.74 -10.06 2.20
C VAL A 110 4.19 -10.30 1.77
N GLU A 111 4.76 -11.48 2.02
CA GLU A 111 6.13 -11.78 1.56
C GLU A 111 6.22 -11.73 0.03
N ASN A 112 5.23 -12.29 -0.67
CA ASN A 112 5.19 -12.29 -2.14
C ASN A 112 5.12 -10.86 -2.71
N VAL A 113 4.37 -9.96 -2.08
CA VAL A 113 4.34 -8.54 -2.46
C VAL A 113 5.73 -7.92 -2.27
N VAL A 114 6.40 -8.17 -1.15
CA VAL A 114 7.75 -7.62 -0.89
C VAL A 114 8.78 -8.16 -1.88
N LEU A 115 8.75 -9.46 -2.21
CA LEU A 115 9.60 -10.06 -3.25
C LEU A 115 9.35 -9.44 -4.63
N GLY A 116 8.11 -9.01 -4.89
CA GLY A 116 7.73 -8.28 -6.10
C GLY A 116 8.55 -7.02 -6.37
N LEU A 117 9.23 -6.44 -5.36
CA LEU A 117 10.07 -5.26 -5.51
C LEU A 117 11.21 -5.46 -6.52
N ASN A 118 11.66 -6.70 -6.72
CA ASN A 118 12.68 -7.02 -7.71
C ASN A 118 12.29 -6.54 -9.11
N SER A 119 10.99 -6.59 -9.47
CA SER A 119 10.50 -6.13 -10.77
C SER A 119 10.67 -4.63 -11.05
N ILE A 120 10.98 -3.83 -10.03
CA ILE A 120 11.15 -2.37 -10.15
C ILE A 120 12.47 -1.85 -9.58
N LEU A 121 13.30 -2.72 -9.01
CA LEU A 121 14.60 -2.37 -8.38
C LEU A 121 15.81 -2.88 -9.15
N GLU A 122 15.59 -3.55 -10.28
CA GLU A 122 16.60 -3.84 -11.31
C GLU A 122 17.22 -2.56 -11.86
#